data_AF-A0A7J8ULZ6-F1
#
_entry.id   AF-A0A7J8ULZ6-F1
#
_cell.length_a   1.000
_cell.length_b   1.000
_cell.length_c   1.000
_cell.angle_alpha   90.00
_cell.angle_beta   90.00
_cell.angle_gamma   90.00
#
_symmetry.space_group_name_H-M   'P 1'
#
loop_
_entity.id
_entity.type
_entity.pdbx_description
1 polymer ?
#
loop_
_entity_poly.entity_id
_entity_poly.type
_entity_poly.pdbx_seq_one_letter_code
_entity_poly.pdbx_strand_id
1 'polypeptide(L)'
;MIDAIRACQHHEVGLTWIPVSPLWRTLRKVCNTHVFASMKLDATQYLRRNKIQELIANVGESCHKGEAIKIGKAVFDTTINLLSNTIFSVDLADPNSSSAQEFRKVVCDNMVEAGKPNLADYFPLLKKIDPKGVRRWMTVHFNKLLNLFGNMFDERRQSRQSQDYSVSNDVLDTLFDIIEGGIEKLNKIIGTNLLLVLFVAGTDTTSSTLEWAMAEVL
;
A
#
# COMPACT_ATOMS: atom_id res chain seq x y z
N MET A 1 10.00 -16.43 10.86
CA MET A 1 9.90 -15.44 9.78
C MET A 1 9.65 -16.18 8.48
N ILE A 2 8.54 -15.88 7.82
CA ILE A 2 8.12 -16.55 6.58
C ILE A 2 9.13 -16.28 5.45
N ASP A 3 9.36 -17.25 4.57
CA ASP A 3 10.35 -17.19 3.51
C ASP A 3 9.93 -16.23 2.40
N ALA A 4 8.61 -16.09 2.18
CA ALA A 4 8.04 -15.19 1.18
C ALA A 4 8.53 -13.74 1.35
N ILE A 5 8.58 -13.22 2.59
CA ILE A 5 8.96 -11.83 2.86
C ILE A 5 10.46 -11.55 2.69
N ARG A 6 11.27 -12.59 2.42
CA ARG A 6 12.69 -12.41 2.04
C ARG A 6 12.83 -11.95 0.59
N ALA A 7 11.76 -12.03 -0.20
CA ALA A 7 11.67 -11.43 -1.52
C ALA A 7 12.10 -9.96 -1.48
N CYS A 8 12.93 -9.55 -2.45
CA CYS A 8 13.47 -8.19 -2.55
C CYS A 8 14.10 -7.64 -1.26
N GLN A 9 14.62 -8.53 -0.39
CA GLN A 9 15.16 -8.18 0.92
C GLN A 9 14.18 -7.44 1.84
N HIS A 10 12.86 -7.54 1.60
CA HIS A 10 11.85 -6.77 2.33
C HIS A 10 11.93 -6.97 3.86
N HIS A 11 12.28 -8.17 4.32
CA HIS A 11 12.51 -8.46 5.74
C HIS A 11 13.60 -7.62 6.44
N GLU A 12 14.50 -6.96 5.71
CA GLU A 12 15.59 -6.14 6.26
C GLU A 12 15.18 -4.68 6.49
N VAL A 13 14.09 -4.22 5.85
CA VAL A 13 13.69 -2.80 5.83
C VAL A 13 12.19 -2.56 6.05
N GLY A 14 11.35 -3.58 5.85
CA GLY A 14 9.90 -3.48 6.01
C GLY A 14 9.51 -3.33 7.49
N LEU A 15 8.79 -2.26 7.81
CA LEU A 15 8.39 -1.89 9.18
C LEU A 15 7.79 -3.05 9.98
N THR A 16 6.99 -3.92 9.34
CA THR A 16 6.34 -5.08 9.96
C THR A 16 7.31 -6.19 10.37
N TRP A 17 8.48 -6.25 9.73
CA TRP A 17 9.36 -7.42 9.76
C TRP A 17 10.70 -7.18 10.44
N ILE A 18 11.17 -5.93 10.45
CA ILE A 18 12.43 -5.56 11.09
C ILE A 18 12.32 -5.63 12.63
N PRO A 19 13.40 -6.00 13.33
CA PRO A 19 13.40 -5.99 14.79
C PRO A 19 13.32 -4.56 15.34
N VAL A 20 12.93 -4.44 16.62
CA VAL A 20 12.97 -3.17 17.35
C VAL A 20 14.40 -2.63 17.33
N SER A 21 14.59 -1.55 16.59
CA SER A 21 15.86 -0.94 16.24
C SER A 21 15.68 0.56 16.02
N PRO A 22 16.75 1.36 15.88
CA PRO A 22 16.63 2.76 15.52
C PRO A 22 15.79 2.98 14.26
N LEU A 23 16.02 2.17 13.21
CA LEU A 23 15.23 2.23 11.97
C LEU A 23 13.74 1.94 12.21
N TRP A 24 13.42 0.92 12.99
CA TRP A 24 12.01 0.61 13.33
C TRP A 24 11.35 1.76 14.09
N ARG A 25 12.04 2.36 15.06
CA ARG A 25 11.52 3.51 15.84
C ARG A 25 11.29 4.72 14.94
N THR A 26 12.23 4.99 14.03
CA THR A 26 12.11 6.02 13.00
C THR A 26 10.87 5.79 12.15
N LEU A 27 10.71 4.63 11.52
CA LEU A 27 9.55 4.33 10.67
C LEU A 27 8.22 4.42 11.45
N ARG A 28 8.18 3.92 12.69
CA ARG A 28 7.01 4.09 13.57
C ARG A 28 6.69 5.55 13.85
N LYS A 29 7.70 6.37 14.14
CA LYS A 29 7.55 7.80 14.37
C LYS A 29 7.00 8.48 13.11
N VAL A 30 7.56 8.18 11.94
CA VAL A 30 7.06 8.71 10.66
C VAL A 30 5.58 8.37 10.46
N CYS A 31 5.20 7.10 10.63
CA CYS A 31 3.79 6.69 10.56
C CYS A 31 2.92 7.47 11.56
N ASN A 32 3.29 7.50 12.83
CA ASN A 32 2.47 8.08 13.88
C ASN A 32 2.35 9.62 13.78
N THR A 33 3.39 10.29 13.31
CA THR A 33 3.44 11.76 13.27
C THR A 33 2.94 12.33 11.95
N HIS A 34 3.16 11.63 10.83
CA HIS A 34 2.93 12.19 9.51
C HIS A 34 1.84 11.48 8.70
N VAL A 35 1.55 10.22 9.00
CA VAL A 35 0.53 9.43 8.28
C VAL A 35 -0.75 9.32 9.10
N PHE A 36 -0.64 8.93 10.37
CA PHE A 36 -1.76 8.55 11.23
C PHE A 36 -2.03 9.56 12.36
N ALA A 37 -1.33 10.70 12.39
CA ALA A 37 -1.60 11.73 13.37
C ALA A 37 -3.01 12.29 13.20
N SER A 38 -3.75 12.51 14.28
CA SER A 38 -5.14 13.01 14.23
C SER A 38 -5.25 14.29 13.39
N MET A 39 -4.33 15.24 13.56
CA MET A 39 -4.31 16.47 12.76
C MET A 39 -4.16 16.21 11.25
N LYS A 40 -3.34 15.22 10.86
CA LYS A 40 -3.17 14.82 9.45
C LYS A 40 -4.42 14.09 8.94
N LEU A 41 -5.02 13.25 9.76
CA LEU A 41 -6.28 12.59 9.43
C LEU A 41 -7.42 13.61 9.28
N ASP A 42 -7.51 14.61 10.14
CA ASP A 42 -8.53 15.66 10.06
C ASP A 42 -8.32 16.53 8.82
N ALA A 43 -7.07 16.94 8.56
CA ALA A 43 -6.72 17.71 7.37
C ALA A 43 -7.06 16.98 6.06
N THR A 44 -7.02 15.64 6.06
CA THR A 44 -7.35 14.80 4.89
C THR A 44 -8.76 14.21 4.94
N GLN A 45 -9.61 14.63 5.88
CA GLN A 45 -10.96 14.07 6.05
C GLN A 45 -11.81 14.24 4.79
N TYR A 46 -11.68 15.37 4.10
CA TYR A 46 -12.42 15.65 2.86
C TYR A 46 -12.11 14.62 1.76
N LEU A 47 -10.86 14.19 1.64
CA LEU A 47 -10.45 13.15 0.69
C LEU A 47 -11.15 11.82 0.99
N ARG A 48 -11.17 11.43 2.27
CA ARG A 48 -11.85 10.20 2.68
C ARG A 48 -13.36 10.27 2.42
N ARG A 49 -13.98 11.42 2.70
CA ARG A 49 -15.39 11.66 2.39
C ARG A 49 -15.65 11.54 0.90
N ASN A 50 -14.82 12.14 0.05
CA ASN A 50 -14.98 12.07 -1.40
C ASN A 50 -14.92 10.62 -1.90
N LYS A 51 -13.96 9.81 -1.44
CA LYS A 51 -13.85 8.40 -1.83
C LYS A 51 -15.01 7.55 -1.35
N ILE A 52 -15.58 7.85 -0.18
CA ILE A 52 -16.81 7.21 0.30
C ILE A 52 -18.02 7.63 -0.55
N GLN A 53 -18.12 8.90 -0.96
CA GLN A 53 -19.20 9.35 -1.85
C GLN A 53 -19.12 8.69 -3.23
N GLU A 54 -17.92 8.53 -3.80
CA GLU A 54 -17.69 7.77 -5.03
C GLU A 54 -18.17 6.30 -4.88
N LEU A 55 -17.86 5.66 -3.75
CA LEU A 55 -18.34 4.30 -3.46
C LEU A 55 -19.88 4.24 -3.41
N ILE A 56 -20.52 5.18 -2.69
CA ILE A 56 -21.99 5.26 -2.59
C ILE A 56 -22.62 5.50 -3.95
N ALA A 57 -22.03 6.37 -4.77
CA ALA A 57 -22.51 6.64 -6.13
C ALA A 57 -22.44 5.39 -7.01
N ASN A 58 -21.32 4.65 -6.98
CA ASN A 58 -21.15 3.39 -7.71
C ASN A 58 -22.16 2.32 -7.28
N VAL A 59 -22.44 2.22 -5.97
CA VAL A 59 -23.46 1.35 -5.41
C VAL A 59 -24.85 1.77 -5.89
N GLY A 60 -25.14 3.08 -5.85
CA GLY A 60 -26.38 3.66 -6.33
C GLY A 60 -26.62 3.37 -7.80
N GLU A 61 -25.62 3.51 -8.66
CA GLU A 61 -25.72 3.21 -10.10
C GLU A 61 -26.06 1.72 -10.34
N SER A 62 -25.40 0.82 -9.63
CA SER A 62 -25.67 -0.62 -9.72
C SER A 62 -27.10 -0.95 -9.26
N CYS A 63 -27.57 -0.28 -8.21
CA CYS A 63 -28.96 -0.39 -7.74
C CYS A 63 -29.97 0.06 -8.80
N HIS A 64 -29.71 1.16 -9.52
CA HIS A 64 -30.60 1.63 -10.60
C HIS A 64 -30.65 0.64 -11.77
N LYS A 65 -29.56 -0.09 -12.02
CA LYS A 65 -29.49 -1.14 -13.04
C LYS A 65 -30.05 -2.49 -12.58
N GLY A 66 -30.32 -2.65 -11.28
CA GLY A 66 -30.71 -3.94 -10.69
C GLY A 66 -29.57 -4.97 -10.67
N GLU A 67 -28.32 -4.53 -10.66
CA GLU A 67 -27.13 -5.38 -10.71
C GLU A 67 -26.61 -5.72 -9.31
N ALA A 68 -26.16 -6.97 -9.13
CA ALA A 68 -25.52 -7.40 -7.90
C ALA A 68 -24.12 -6.78 -7.74
N ILE A 69 -23.80 -6.32 -6.53
CA ILE A 69 -22.52 -5.67 -6.23
C ILE A 69 -21.62 -6.64 -5.48
N LYS A 70 -20.37 -6.75 -5.93
CA LYS A 70 -19.30 -7.42 -5.16
C LYS A 70 -18.71 -6.41 -4.17
N ILE A 71 -19.29 -6.33 -2.99
CA ILE A 71 -18.95 -5.28 -2.01
C ILE A 71 -17.48 -5.29 -1.61
N GLY A 72 -16.89 -6.48 -1.35
CA GLY A 72 -15.47 -6.58 -1.01
C GLY A 72 -14.57 -5.97 -2.08
N LYS A 73 -14.89 -6.20 -3.37
CA LYS A 73 -14.18 -5.55 -4.49
C LYS A 73 -14.37 -4.04 -4.49
N ALA A 74 -15.60 -3.55 -4.34
CA ALA A 74 -15.88 -2.12 -4.38
C ALA A 74 -15.13 -1.38 -3.25
N VAL A 75 -15.16 -1.92 -2.03
CA VAL A 75 -14.42 -1.37 -0.89
C VAL A 75 -12.91 -1.46 -1.08
N PHE A 76 -12.42 -2.56 -1.66
CA PHE A 76 -11.00 -2.71 -1.97
C PHE A 76 -10.50 -1.60 -2.91
N ASP A 77 -11.23 -1.35 -4.00
CA ASP A 77 -10.91 -0.31 -4.98
C ASP A 77 -10.95 1.08 -4.33
N THR A 78 -11.97 1.36 -3.51
CA THR A 78 -12.07 2.60 -2.72
C THR A 78 -10.89 2.75 -1.75
N THR A 79 -10.44 1.68 -1.12
CA THR A 79 -9.32 1.71 -0.15
C THR A 79 -7.99 1.97 -0.83
N ILE A 80 -7.77 1.42 -2.03
CA ILE A 80 -6.59 1.76 -2.84
C ILE A 80 -6.58 3.26 -3.16
N ASN A 81 -7.69 3.80 -3.67
CA ASN A 81 -7.79 5.23 -3.99
C ASN A 81 -7.61 6.10 -2.75
N LEU A 82 -8.14 5.68 -1.61
CA LEU A 82 -7.96 6.37 -0.34
C LEU A 82 -6.48 6.47 0.05
N LEU A 83 -5.77 5.34 0.01
CA LEU A 83 -4.34 5.28 0.37
C LEU A 83 -3.49 6.03 -0.66
N SER A 84 -3.75 5.85 -1.95
CA SER A 84 -2.98 6.52 -2.99
C SER A 84 -3.17 8.03 -2.97
N ASN A 85 -4.39 8.50 -2.71
CA ASN A 85 -4.64 9.92 -2.61
C ASN A 85 -3.99 10.51 -1.35
N THR A 86 -4.09 9.82 -0.21
CA THR A 86 -3.43 10.25 1.04
C THR A 86 -1.91 10.30 0.91
N ILE A 87 -1.32 9.36 0.18
CA ILE A 87 0.14 9.19 0.10
C ILE A 87 0.76 10.02 -1.01
N PHE A 88 0.11 10.08 -2.17
CA PHE A 88 0.67 10.59 -3.42
C PHE A 88 -0.19 11.66 -4.09
N SER A 89 -1.37 11.97 -3.54
CA SER A 89 -2.36 12.88 -4.15
C SER A 89 -2.87 12.42 -5.52
N VAL A 90 -2.86 11.10 -5.79
CA VAL A 90 -3.38 10.51 -7.04
C VAL A 90 -4.33 9.34 -6.76
N ASP A 91 -5.17 9.00 -7.73
CA ASP A 91 -6.00 7.80 -7.70
C ASP A 91 -5.34 6.66 -8.49
N LEU A 92 -5.07 5.53 -7.84
CA LEU A 92 -4.41 4.36 -8.46
C LEU A 92 -5.39 3.24 -8.85
N ALA A 93 -6.67 3.34 -8.50
CA ALA A 93 -7.72 2.38 -8.81
C ALA A 93 -8.82 3.00 -9.69
N ASP A 94 -8.43 3.52 -10.86
CA ASP A 94 -9.40 3.86 -11.93
C ASP A 94 -9.94 2.56 -12.56
N PRO A 95 -11.26 2.28 -12.51
CA PRO A 95 -11.85 1.07 -13.08
C PRO A 95 -11.58 0.89 -14.58
N ASN A 96 -11.41 2.00 -15.31
CA ASN A 96 -11.20 2.01 -16.77
C ASN A 96 -9.73 1.96 -17.16
N SER A 97 -8.82 2.06 -16.19
CA SER A 97 -7.39 2.02 -16.42
C SER A 97 -6.83 0.60 -16.30
N SER A 98 -6.14 0.14 -17.35
CA SER A 98 -5.46 -1.16 -17.33
C SER A 98 -4.36 -1.24 -16.27
N SER A 99 -3.66 -0.13 -16.00
CA SER A 99 -2.60 -0.07 -14.98
C SER A 99 -3.17 -0.18 -13.57
N ALA A 100 -4.33 0.41 -13.32
CA ALA A 100 -5.06 0.30 -12.06
C ALA A 100 -5.52 -1.13 -11.78
N GLN A 101 -6.05 -1.80 -12.81
CA GLN A 101 -6.44 -3.22 -12.71
C GLN A 101 -5.22 -4.13 -12.45
N GLU A 102 -4.09 -3.86 -13.10
CA GLU A 102 -2.85 -4.58 -12.83
C GLU A 102 -2.35 -4.35 -11.41
N PHE A 103 -2.32 -3.09 -10.94
CA PHE A 103 -1.92 -2.75 -9.58
C PHE A 103 -2.78 -3.48 -8.54
N ARG A 104 -4.11 -3.43 -8.71
CA ARG A 104 -5.09 -4.14 -7.89
C ARG A 104 -4.77 -5.64 -7.84
N LYS A 105 -4.57 -6.25 -9.00
CA LYS A 105 -4.23 -7.68 -9.11
C LYS A 105 -2.95 -8.00 -8.34
N VAL A 106 -1.91 -7.18 -8.49
CA VAL A 106 -0.64 -7.37 -7.79
C VAL A 106 -0.80 -7.28 -6.28
N VAL A 107 -1.55 -6.31 -5.76
CA VAL A 107 -1.80 -6.19 -4.31
C VAL A 107 -2.53 -7.43 -3.78
N CYS A 108 -3.58 -7.90 -4.46
CA CYS A 108 -4.28 -9.13 -4.07
C CYS A 108 -3.38 -10.37 -4.17
N ASP A 109 -2.64 -10.53 -5.26
CA ASP A 109 -1.75 -11.68 -5.46
C ASP A 109 -0.65 -11.73 -4.37
N ASN A 110 -0.17 -10.57 -3.87
CA ASN A 110 0.76 -10.53 -2.73
C ASN A 110 0.17 -11.22 -1.49
N MET A 111 -1.09 -10.94 -1.16
CA MET A 111 -1.74 -11.53 0.00
C MET A 111 -2.00 -13.03 -0.18
N VAL A 112 -2.36 -13.43 -1.40
CA VAL A 112 -2.48 -14.85 -1.75
C VAL A 112 -1.13 -15.56 -1.60
N GLU A 113 -0.03 -15.01 -2.12
CA GLU A 113 1.30 -15.61 -1.93
C GLU A 113 1.75 -15.60 -0.47
N ALA A 114 1.46 -14.55 0.30
CA ALA A 114 1.82 -14.46 1.71
C ALA A 114 1.05 -15.47 2.58
N GLY A 115 -0.21 -15.77 2.22
CA GLY A 115 -1.07 -16.73 2.92
C GLY A 115 -0.89 -18.19 2.47
N LYS A 116 -0.17 -18.46 1.38
CA LYS A 116 0.04 -19.84 0.89
C LYS A 116 0.90 -20.64 1.88
N PRO A 117 0.49 -21.86 2.25
CA PRO A 117 1.34 -22.78 3.01
C PRO A 117 2.65 -23.03 2.26
N ASN A 118 3.78 -22.71 2.91
CA ASN A 118 5.10 -22.87 2.32
C ASN A 118 5.98 -23.79 3.16
N LEU A 119 6.38 -24.94 2.59
CA LEU A 119 7.24 -25.91 3.27
C LEU A 119 8.59 -25.32 3.69
N ALA A 120 9.08 -24.31 2.96
CA ALA A 120 10.33 -23.63 3.29
C ALA A 120 10.28 -22.87 4.63
N ASP A 121 9.08 -22.59 5.15
CA ASP A 121 8.89 -21.97 6.47
C ASP A 121 9.14 -22.96 7.61
N TYR A 122 8.87 -24.24 7.39
CA TYR A 122 9.00 -25.32 8.36
C TYR A 122 10.33 -26.06 8.24
N PHE A 123 10.84 -26.19 7.02
CA PHE A 123 12.06 -26.94 6.71
C PHE A 123 13.11 -26.01 6.07
N PRO A 124 14.06 -25.46 6.85
CA PRO A 124 15.03 -24.47 6.35
C PRO A 124 15.85 -24.92 5.14
N LEU A 125 16.10 -26.23 5.00
CA LEU A 125 16.81 -26.81 3.86
C LEU A 125 16.09 -26.56 2.52
N LEU A 126 14.75 -26.45 2.55
CA LEU A 126 13.93 -26.25 1.35
C LEU A 126 13.92 -24.80 0.84
N LYS A 127 14.38 -23.83 1.63
CA LYS A 127 14.45 -22.40 1.23
C LYS A 127 15.27 -22.18 -0.04
N LYS A 128 16.31 -23.00 -0.26
CA LYS A 128 17.19 -22.86 -1.43
C LYS A 128 16.50 -23.26 -2.73
N ILE A 129 15.56 -24.20 -2.68
CA ILE A 129 14.91 -24.75 -3.88
C ILE A 129 13.51 -24.18 -4.14
N ASP A 130 12.89 -23.53 -3.14
CA ASP A 130 11.55 -22.91 -3.25
C ASP A 130 10.50 -23.84 -3.91
N PRO A 131 10.14 -24.97 -3.27
CA PRO A 131 9.40 -26.07 -3.92
C PRO A 131 8.05 -25.68 -4.53
N LYS A 132 7.43 -24.62 -3.99
CA LYS A 132 6.12 -24.09 -4.43
C LYS A 132 6.25 -22.75 -5.16
N GLY A 133 7.47 -22.25 -5.34
CA GLY A 133 7.74 -20.98 -6.01
C GLY A 133 7.23 -19.76 -5.25
N VAL A 134 6.88 -19.87 -3.97
CA VAL A 134 6.20 -18.79 -3.22
C VAL A 134 7.10 -17.57 -3.14
N ARG A 135 8.39 -17.75 -2.81
CA ARG A 135 9.34 -16.64 -2.75
C ARG A 135 9.63 -16.06 -4.13
N ARG A 136 9.66 -16.90 -5.18
CA ARG A 136 9.80 -16.46 -6.57
C ARG A 136 8.62 -15.58 -7.01
N TRP A 137 7.38 -16.00 -6.76
CA TRP A 137 6.19 -15.22 -7.11
C TRP A 137 6.08 -13.94 -6.28
N MET A 138 6.38 -14.01 -4.98
CA MET A 138 6.45 -12.82 -4.13
C MET A 138 7.46 -11.80 -4.65
N THR A 139 8.64 -12.25 -5.12
CA THR A 139 9.63 -11.38 -5.76
C THR A 139 9.07 -10.65 -6.98
N VAL A 140 8.28 -11.33 -7.82
CA VAL A 140 7.63 -10.70 -8.99
C VAL A 140 6.66 -9.62 -8.53
N HIS A 141 5.80 -9.90 -7.55
CA HIS A 141 4.80 -8.95 -7.07
C HIS A 141 5.43 -7.75 -6.33
N PHE A 142 6.42 -7.99 -5.46
CA PHE A 142 7.17 -6.92 -4.79
C PHE A 142 7.91 -6.04 -5.79
N ASN A 143 8.56 -6.60 -6.81
CA ASN A 143 9.23 -5.78 -7.82
C ASN A 143 8.27 -4.85 -8.55
N LYS A 144 7.06 -5.33 -8.90
CA LYS A 144 6.05 -4.47 -9.54
C LYS A 144 5.65 -3.28 -8.65
N LEU A 145 5.35 -3.54 -7.37
CA LEU A 145 4.95 -2.49 -6.43
C LEU A 145 6.11 -1.53 -6.10
N LEU A 146 7.30 -2.07 -5.82
CA LEU A 146 8.48 -1.27 -5.51
C LEU A 146 8.93 -0.42 -6.70
N ASN A 147 8.80 -0.92 -7.93
CA ASN A 147 9.06 -0.14 -9.14
C ASN A 147 8.03 0.98 -9.31
N LEU A 148 6.74 0.70 -9.13
CA LEU A 148 5.70 1.72 -9.17
C LEU A 148 5.98 2.84 -8.17
N PHE A 149 6.17 2.49 -6.89
CA PHE A 149 6.47 3.48 -5.85
C PHE A 149 7.80 4.19 -6.14
N GLY A 150 8.79 3.48 -6.65
CA GLY A 150 10.07 4.05 -7.05
C GLY A 150 9.94 5.11 -8.14
N ASN A 151 9.08 4.88 -9.13
CA ASN A 151 8.78 5.84 -10.20
C ASN A 151 8.05 7.06 -9.63
N MET A 152 7.06 6.86 -8.75
CA MET A 152 6.35 7.97 -8.10
C MET A 152 7.29 8.83 -7.25
N PHE A 153 8.26 8.22 -6.56
CA PHE A 153 9.36 8.94 -5.92
C PHE A 153 10.15 9.77 -6.94
N ASP A 154 10.60 9.18 -8.05
CA ASP A 154 11.41 9.91 -9.03
C ASP A 154 10.65 11.05 -9.71
N GLU A 155 9.39 10.82 -10.09
CA GLU A 155 8.48 11.84 -10.63
C GLU A 155 8.33 13.00 -9.64
N ARG A 156 8.03 12.72 -8.37
CA ARG A 156 7.90 13.76 -7.35
C ARG A 156 9.19 14.53 -7.13
N ARG A 157 10.34 13.85 -7.15
CA ARG A 157 11.66 14.50 -7.07
C ARG A 157 11.88 15.47 -8.22
N GLN A 158 11.52 15.08 -9.44
CA GLN A 158 11.63 15.95 -10.61
C GLN A 158 10.67 17.14 -10.49
N SER A 159 9.42 16.90 -10.08
CA SER A 159 8.44 17.97 -9.86
C SER A 159 8.94 19.00 -8.84
N ARG A 160 9.55 18.57 -7.73
CA ARG A 160 10.12 19.46 -6.69
C ARG A 160 11.28 20.35 -7.19
N GLN A 161 11.90 20.02 -8.32
CA GLN A 161 12.95 20.85 -8.94
C GLN A 161 12.38 21.93 -9.87
N SER A 162 11.09 21.85 -10.21
CA SER A 162 10.41 22.85 -11.02
C SER A 162 10.15 24.13 -10.22
N GLN A 163 10.27 25.29 -10.87
CA GLN A 163 9.92 26.58 -10.27
C GLN A 163 8.41 26.72 -9.97
N ASP A 164 7.57 25.96 -10.67
CA ASP A 164 6.11 25.97 -10.51
C ASP A 164 5.61 24.90 -9.51
N TYR A 165 6.51 24.28 -8.75
CA TYR A 165 6.12 23.23 -7.81
C TYR A 165 5.28 23.81 -6.67
N SER A 166 4.03 23.35 -6.58
CA SER A 166 3.20 23.54 -5.39
C SER A 166 3.31 22.31 -4.49
N VAL A 167 3.69 22.53 -3.23
CA VAL A 167 3.81 21.45 -2.25
C VAL A 167 2.43 20.82 -2.03
N SER A 168 2.32 19.53 -2.33
CA SER A 168 1.08 18.76 -2.16
C SER A 168 0.74 18.50 -0.69
N ASN A 169 1.75 18.59 0.19
CA ASN A 169 1.64 18.34 1.64
C ASN A 169 1.16 16.92 1.99
N ASP A 170 1.34 15.97 1.07
CA ASP A 170 1.03 14.56 1.27
C ASP A 170 2.15 13.80 2.00
N VAL A 171 1.95 12.49 2.20
CA VAL A 171 2.92 11.64 2.89
C VAL A 171 4.22 11.54 2.09
N LEU A 172 4.17 11.50 0.75
CA LEU A 172 5.36 11.42 -0.08
C LEU A 172 6.22 12.69 0.07
N ASP A 173 5.61 13.88 0.08
CA ASP A 173 6.35 15.12 0.37
C ASP A 173 7.01 15.08 1.74
N THR A 174 6.30 14.59 2.74
CA THR A 174 6.86 14.46 4.09
C THR A 174 8.02 13.47 4.14
N LEU A 175 7.93 12.34 3.42
CA LEU A 175 9.04 11.38 3.30
C LEU A 175 10.25 12.01 2.61
N PHE A 176 10.04 12.83 1.57
CA PHE A 176 11.12 13.59 0.93
C PHE A 176 11.80 14.54 1.91
N ASP A 177 11.03 15.32 2.66
CA ASP A 177 11.58 16.28 3.62
C ASP A 177 12.44 15.58 4.69
N ILE A 178 12.02 14.39 5.15
CA ILE A 178 12.78 13.59 6.12
C ILE A 178 14.06 13.01 5.50
N ILE A 179 13.98 12.50 4.26
CA ILE A 179 15.13 11.95 3.53
C ILE A 179 16.17 13.05 3.28
N GLU A 180 15.73 14.22 2.82
CA GLU A 180 16.60 15.38 2.51
C GLU A 180 17.16 16.02 3.78
N GLY A 181 16.40 16.02 4.89
CA GLY A 181 16.87 16.50 6.18
C GLY A 181 18.00 15.67 6.80
N GLY A 182 18.23 14.44 6.35
CA GLY A 182 19.41 13.62 6.68
C GLY A 182 19.50 13.07 8.11
N ILE A 183 18.62 13.50 9.02
CA ILE A 183 18.65 13.12 10.45
C ILE A 183 18.31 11.64 10.67
N GLU A 184 17.39 11.08 9.86
CA GLU A 184 16.79 9.77 10.15
C GLU A 184 17.35 8.61 9.30
N LYS A 185 18.44 8.84 8.52
CA LYS A 185 19.04 7.88 7.56
C LYS A 185 18.03 7.15 6.67
N LEU A 186 16.88 7.76 6.41
CA LEU A 186 15.92 7.24 5.45
C LEU A 186 16.44 7.46 4.04
N ASN A 187 16.14 6.53 3.15
CA ASN A 187 16.46 6.63 1.74
C ASN A 187 15.28 6.11 0.91
N LYS A 188 15.38 6.23 -0.41
CA LYS A 188 14.33 5.79 -1.34
C LYS A 188 13.92 4.33 -1.13
N ILE A 189 14.87 3.42 -0.89
CA ILE A 189 14.60 1.99 -0.69
C ILE A 189 13.74 1.78 0.56
N ILE A 190 14.09 2.43 1.67
CA ILE A 190 13.31 2.34 2.91
C ILE A 190 11.93 2.96 2.71
N GLY A 191 11.86 4.12 2.03
CA GLY A 191 10.61 4.80 1.70
C GLY A 191 9.66 3.92 0.89
N THR A 192 10.11 3.33 -0.22
CA THR A 192 9.28 2.44 -1.05
C THR A 192 8.84 1.18 -0.31
N ASN A 193 9.68 0.62 0.55
CA ASN A 193 9.30 -0.52 1.39
C ASN A 193 8.28 -0.16 2.47
N LEU A 194 8.32 1.06 3.02
CA LEU A 194 7.28 1.55 3.92
C LEU A 194 5.93 1.65 3.19
N LEU A 195 5.93 2.19 1.97
CA LEU A 195 4.73 2.29 1.15
C LEU A 195 4.16 0.92 0.80
N LEU A 196 5.01 -0.06 0.48
CA LEU A 196 4.62 -1.45 0.29
C LEU A 196 3.89 -2.02 1.52
N VAL A 197 4.43 -1.78 2.73
CA VAL A 197 3.76 -2.20 3.98
C VAL A 197 2.38 -1.54 4.11
N LEU A 198 2.28 -0.23 3.89
CA LEU A 198 1.04 0.53 4.06
C LEU A 198 -0.06 0.07 3.08
N PHE A 199 0.27 -0.11 1.81
CA PHE A 199 -0.69 -0.54 0.79
C PHE A 199 -1.15 -1.98 0.98
N VAL A 200 -0.22 -2.90 1.21
CA VAL A 200 -0.57 -4.31 1.40
C VAL A 200 -1.38 -4.46 2.69
N ALA A 201 -0.89 -3.94 3.83
CA ALA A 201 -1.59 -4.11 5.10
C ALA A 201 -2.95 -3.39 5.16
N GLY A 202 -3.09 -2.23 4.50
CA GLY A 202 -4.28 -1.38 4.62
C GLY A 202 -5.46 -1.77 3.72
N THR A 203 -5.24 -2.50 2.62
CA THR A 203 -6.26 -2.75 1.59
C THR A 203 -7.11 -3.99 1.88
N ASP A 204 -6.50 -5.17 1.94
CA ASP A 204 -7.19 -6.45 2.17
C ASP A 204 -7.88 -6.50 3.54
N THR A 205 -7.25 -5.96 4.59
CA THR A 205 -7.79 -5.98 5.95
C THR A 205 -9.06 -5.13 6.07
N THR A 206 -9.02 -3.90 5.55
CA THR A 206 -10.15 -2.96 5.57
C THR A 206 -11.31 -3.47 4.72
N SER A 207 -11.02 -3.95 3.51
CA SER A 207 -12.05 -4.48 2.61
C SER A 207 -12.73 -5.73 3.16
N SER A 208 -11.95 -6.69 3.70
CA SER A 208 -12.51 -7.89 4.33
C SER A 208 -13.37 -7.53 5.54
N THR A 209 -12.92 -6.58 6.38
CA THR A 209 -13.67 -6.17 7.58
C THR A 209 -15.02 -5.56 7.20
N LEU A 210 -15.07 -4.72 6.17
CA LEU A 210 -16.32 -4.11 5.70
C LEU A 210 -17.22 -5.11 4.98
N GLU A 211 -16.65 -6.04 4.22
CA GLU A 211 -17.41 -7.13 3.60
C GLU A 211 -18.11 -7.99 4.66
N TRP A 212 -17.38 -8.38 5.72
CA TRP A 212 -17.97 -9.09 6.87
C TRP A 212 -19.02 -8.25 7.58
N ALA A 213 -18.74 -6.98 7.86
CA ALA A 213 -19.70 -6.11 8.52
C ALA A 213 -21.01 -5.99 7.73
N MET A 214 -20.94 -5.94 6.39
CA MET A 214 -22.15 -5.92 5.57
C MET A 214 -22.85 -7.27 5.49
N ALA A 215 -22.10 -8.38 5.48
CA ALA A 215 -22.68 -9.72 5.54
C ALA A 215 -23.45 -10.00 6.84
N GLU A 216 -23.03 -9.40 7.96
CA GLU A 216 -23.69 -9.56 9.27
C GLU A 216 -24.90 -8.64 9.46
N VAL A 217 -24.98 -7.53 8.73
CA VAL A 217 -26.08 -6.56 8.83
C VAL A 217 -27.22 -6.85 7.85
N LEU A 218 -26.94 -7.58 6.76
CA LEU A 218 -27.91 -8.02 5.76
C LEU A 218 -28.63 -9.32 6.17
#